data_AF-A0AAD7G2K4-F1
#
_entry.id   AF-A0AAD7G2K4-F1
#
_cell.length_a   1.000
_cell.length_b   1.000
_cell.length_c   1.000
_cell.angle_alpha   90.00
_cell.angle_beta   90.00
_cell.angle_gamma   90.00
#
_symmetry.space_group_name_H-M   'P 1'
#
loop_
_entity.id
_entity.type
_entity.pdbx_description
1 polymer ?
#
loop_
_entity_poly.entity_id
_entity_poly.type
_entity_poly.pdbx_seq_one_letter_code
_entity_poly.pdbx_strand_id
1 'polypeptide(L)' 'ESTLGQLCIFLPRTFHGPLGFSSSLRAVRLSPELRRASTPLSEADGAARWFVGGVAAWLARGERGDQVLLRADFG' A
#
# COMPACT_ATOMS: atom_id res chain seq x y z
N GLU A 1 -0.21 14.55 -22.57
CA GLU A 1 -0.64 13.15 -22.38
C GLU A 1 -0.33 12.71 -20.96
N SER A 2 -1.16 11.87 -20.35
CA SER A 2 -0.96 11.38 -18.98
C SER A 2 -0.37 9.99 -19.04
N THR A 3 0.96 9.88 -19.00
CA THR A 3 1.66 8.58 -18.94
C THR A 3 1.40 7.96 -17.57
N LEU A 4 0.56 6.93 -17.52
CA LEU A 4 0.36 6.13 -16.32
C LEU A 4 1.50 5.11 -16.24
N GLY A 5 2.38 5.26 -15.25
CA GLY A 5 3.36 4.24 -14.90
C GLY A 5 2.69 3.14 -14.08
N GLN A 6 3.04 1.87 -14.33
CA GLN A 6 2.57 0.74 -13.55
C GLN A 6 3.73 0.14 -12.76
N LEU A 7 3.54 0.00 -11.44
CA LEU A 7 4.45 -0.74 -10.57
C LEU A 7 3.73 -2.00 -10.09
N CYS A 8 4.30 -3.17 -10.37
CA CYS A 8 3.77 -4.46 -9.92
C CYS A 8 4.61 -4.98 -8.75
N ILE A 9 3.97 -5.22 -7.60
CA ILE A 9 4.59 -5.89 -6.46
C ILE A 9 3.82 -7.16 -6.17
N PHE A 10 4.56 -8.25 -6.01
CA PHE A 10 4.01 -9.53 -5.61
C PHE A 10 4.07 -9.64 -4.10
N LEU A 11 2.92 -9.50 -3.45
CA LEU A 11 2.77 -9.77 -2.02
C LEU A 11 2.36 -11.24 -1.84
N PRO A 12 2.94 -11.98 -0.88
CA PRO A 12 2.44 -13.30 -0.50
C PRO A 12 0.97 -13.21 -0.11
N ARG A 13 0.17 -14.26 -0.38
CA ARG A 13 -1.24 -14.29 0.05
C ARG A 13 -1.40 -14.23 1.58
N THR A 14 -0.35 -14.61 2.31
CA THR A 14 -0.27 -14.55 3.78
C THR A 14 0.10 -13.17 4.30
N PHE A 15 0.40 -12.20 3.43
CA PHE A 15 0.76 -10.87 3.85
C PHE A 15 -0.46 -10.15 4.45
N HIS A 16 -0.32 -9.78 5.72
CA HIS A 16 -1.25 -8.92 6.43
C HIS A 16 -0.44 -7.85 7.17
N GLY A 17 -0.57 -6.61 6.75
CA GLY A 17 0.32 -5.58 7.28
C GLY A 17 0.23 -4.23 6.58
N PRO A 18 0.98 -3.25 7.11
CA PRO A 18 1.06 -1.92 6.52
C PRO A 18 1.79 -1.95 5.18
N LEU A 19 1.20 -1.27 4.20
CA LEU A 19 1.72 -1.07 2.86
C LEU A 19 1.82 0.43 2.59
N GLY A 20 3.03 0.92 2.39
CA GLY A 20 3.31 2.34 2.16
C GLY A 20 3.93 2.57 0.80
N PHE A 21 3.40 3.57 0.08
CA PHE A 21 3.94 4.04 -1.18
C PHE A 21 4.17 5.54 -1.12
N SER A 22 5.30 5.99 -1.66
CA SER A 22 5.60 7.41 -1.86
C SER A 22 6.02 7.64 -3.30
N SER A 23 5.42 8.65 -3.94
CA SER A 23 5.75 9.08 -5.29
C SER A 23 5.94 10.59 -5.30
N SER A 24 7.04 11.06 -5.88
CA SER A 24 7.33 12.49 -6.04
C SER A 24 6.53 13.16 -7.15
N LEU A 25 5.97 12.35 -8.08
CA LEU A 25 5.40 12.86 -9.31
C LEU A 25 3.87 12.88 -9.30
N ARG A 26 3.22 11.84 -8.75
CA ARG A 26 1.77 11.63 -8.86
C ARG A 26 1.19 10.78 -7.75
N ALA A 27 -0.11 10.92 -7.52
CA ALA A 27 -0.89 10.08 -6.62
C ALA A 27 -0.79 8.59 -6.98
N VAL A 28 -0.61 7.75 -5.96
CA VAL A 28 -0.50 6.29 -6.10
C VAL A 28 -1.87 5.66 -5.95
N ARG A 29 -2.23 4.73 -6.84
CA ARG A 29 -3.48 3.96 -6.77
C ARG A 29 -3.20 2.48 -6.72
N LEU A 30 -3.85 1.78 -5.79
CA LEU A 30 -3.83 0.31 -5.75
C LEU A 30 -4.69 -0.26 -6.88
N SER A 31 -4.38 -1.50 -7.29
CA SER A 31 -5.29 -2.27 -8.15
C SER A 31 -6.64 -2.47 -7.46
N PRO A 32 -7.75 -2.64 -8.22
CA PRO A 32 -9.08 -2.84 -7.63
C PRO A 32 -9.13 -4.02 -6.64
N GLU A 33 -8.41 -5.10 -6.93
CA GLU A 33 -8.33 -6.30 -6.10
C GLU A 33 -7.68 -5.98 -4.76
N LEU A 34 -6.49 -5.37 -4.78
CA LEU A 34 -5.76 -5.03 -3.57
C LEU A 34 -6.47 -3.94 -2.77
N ARG A 35 -7.12 -2.99 -3.45
CA ARG A 35 -7.93 -1.96 -2.80
C ARG A 35 -9.11 -2.54 -2.02
N ARG A 36 -9.81 -3.55 -2.56
CA ARG A 36 -10.89 -4.25 -1.84
C ARG A 36 -10.40 -5.01 -0.61
N ALA A 37 -9.17 -5.53 -0.69
CA ALA A 37 -8.52 -6.25 0.40
C ALA A 37 -7.80 -5.33 1.41
N SER A 38 -7.84 -4.01 1.25
CA SER A 38 -7.06 -3.07 2.06
C SER A 38 -7.91 -2.02 2.76
N THR A 39 -7.48 -1.64 3.96
CA THR A 39 -8.01 -0.50 4.71
C THR A 39 -7.14 0.74 4.45
N PRO A 40 -7.67 1.87 3.97
CA PRO A 40 -6.88 3.10 3.84
C PRO A 40 -6.52 3.65 5.23
N LEU A 41 -5.26 4.05 5.40
CA LEU A 41 -4.77 4.64 6.66
C LEU A 41 -4.55 6.14 6.53
N SER A 42 -3.85 6.59 5.49
CA SER A 42 -3.55 8.01 5.26
C SER A 42 -3.13 8.25 3.81
N GLU A 43 -3.43 9.42 3.28
CA GLU A 43 -2.94 9.91 1.99
C GLU A 43 -2.56 11.40 2.14
N ALA A 44 -1.29 11.73 1.90
CA ALA A 44 -0.75 13.09 2.00
C ALA A 44 0.52 13.23 1.14
N ASP A 45 0.67 14.36 0.46
CA ASP A 45 1.90 14.77 -0.25
C ASP A 45 2.51 13.69 -1.18
N GLY A 46 1.67 13.03 -1.98
CA GLY A 46 2.12 11.97 -2.91
C GLY A 46 2.50 10.66 -2.22
N ALA A 47 2.34 10.58 -0.90
CA ALA A 47 2.46 9.36 -0.12
C ALA A 47 1.08 8.83 0.28
N ALA A 48 0.91 7.53 0.20
CA ALA A 48 -0.32 6.86 0.57
C ALA A 48 0.00 5.57 1.33
N ARG A 49 -0.75 5.33 2.39
CA ARG A 49 -0.60 4.19 3.28
C ARG A 49 -1.91 3.44 3.37
N TRP A 50 -1.78 2.13 3.27
CA TRP A 50 -2.86 1.17 3.39
C TRP A 50 -2.45 0.08 4.37
N PHE A 51 -3.44 -0.65 4.87
CA PHE A 51 -3.24 -1.89 5.58
C PHE A 51 -3.88 -3.01 4.78
N VAL A 52 -3.12 -4.02 4.38
CA VAL A 52 -3.65 -5.18 3.66
C VAL A 52 -4.26 -6.14 4.67
N GLY A 53 -5.59 -6.34 4.59
CA GLY A 53 -6.38 -7.10 5.56
C GLY A 53 -7.17 -6.21 6.54
N GLY A 54 -7.66 -6.83 7.62
CA GLY A 54 -8.46 -6.17 8.64
C GLY A 54 -7.61 -5.55 9.75
N VAL A 55 -7.50 -4.22 9.77
CA VAL A 55 -6.80 -3.45 10.81
C VAL A 55 -7.25 -3.83 12.23
N ALA A 56 -8.55 -3.98 12.45
CA ALA A 56 -9.10 -4.31 13.76
C ALA A 56 -8.65 -5.69 14.26
N ALA A 57 -8.60 -6.69 13.37
CA ALA A 57 -8.15 -8.03 13.71
C ALA A 57 -6.64 -8.05 14.01
N TRP A 58 -5.85 -7.27 13.27
CA TRP A 58 -4.43 -7.12 13.49
C TRP A 58 -4.11 -6.46 14.84
N LEU A 59 -4.76 -5.32 15.14
CA LEU A 59 -4.61 -4.62 16.41
C LEU A 59 -5.06 -5.49 17.60
N ALA A 60 -6.13 -6.27 17.44
CA ALA A 60 -6.63 -7.15 18.48
C ALA A 60 -5.72 -8.35 18.78
N ARG A 61 -4.97 -8.83 17.77
CA ARG A 61 -4.07 -9.98 17.92
C ARG A 61 -2.68 -9.61 18.44
N GLY A 62 -2.30 -8.34 18.42
CA GLY A 62 -0.96 -7.90 18.79
C GLY A 62 0.14 -8.49 17.90
N GLU A 63 -0.23 -9.02 16.74
CA GLU A 63 0.70 -9.62 15.78
C GLU A 63 1.58 -8.52 15.18
N ARG A 64 2.90 -8.73 15.11
CA ARG A 64 3.78 -7.85 14.32
C ARG A 64 3.55 -8.20 12.85
N GLY A 65 2.80 -7.36 12.14
CA GLY A 65 2.58 -7.55 10.71
C GLY A 65 3.88 -7.31 9.95
N ASP A 66 4.03 -7.99 8.82
CA ASP A 66 5.13 -7.71 7.89
C ASP A 66 4.92 -6.30 7.30
N GLN A 67 5.99 -5.50 7.21
CA GLN A 67 5.94 -4.18 6.58
C GLN A 67 6.65 -4.21 5.23
N VAL A 68 5.96 -3.75 4.19
CA VAL A 68 6.56 -3.53 2.86
C VAL A 68 6.54 -2.04 2.58
N LEU A 69 7.73 -1.44 2.49
CA LEU A 69 7.94 -0.05 2.07
C LEU A 69 8.53 -0.05 0.67
N LEU A 70 7.87 0.65 -0.24
CA LEU A 70 8.31 0.77 -1.63
C LEU A 70 8.51 2.23 -1.97
N ARG A 71 9.72 2.55 -2.41
CA ARG A 71 10.10 3.86 -2.92
C ARG A 71 10.39 3.72 -4.41
N ALA A 72 9.63 4.44 -5.23
CA ALA A 72 9.88 4.54 -6.65
C ALA A 72 10.45 5.94 -6.93
N ASP A 73 11.74 6.02 -7.21
CA ASP A 73 12.37 7.25 -7.68
C ASP A 73 12.35 7.22 -9.23
N PHE A 74 11.64 8.15 -9.84
CA PHE A 74 11.67 8.37 -11.28
C PHE A 74 12.65 9.52 -11.54
N GLY A 75 13.75 9.22 -12.24
CA GLY A 75 14.73 10.21 -12.70
C GLY A 75 14.25 11.03 -13.88
#